data_AF-A0A4S3MBU3-F1
#
_entry.id   AF-A0A4S3MBU3-F1
#
_cell.length_a   1.000
_cell.length_b   1.000
_cell.length_c   1.000
_cell.angle_alpha   90.00
_cell.angle_beta   90.00
_cell.angle_gamma   90.00
#
_symmetry.space_group_name_H-M   'P 1'
#
loop_
_entity.id
_entity.type
_entity.pdbx_description
1 polymer ?
#
loop_
_entity_poly.entity_id
_entity_poly.type
_entity_poly.pdbx_seq_one_letter_code
_entity_poly.pdbx_strand_id
1 'polypeptide(L)'
;MSDRIEVPAGETGVVRLFAVDLPPEDIEDFADFEREGWPLISALGLYDLNPSYVEIFPVSNLDDMGLPGYLTEGYNIDPDDLRDDRQFLGNIRGHVALISSGAFRGKAQTLRLSHPLIWLGTWSEPRPELDLAPIRSDAAQGTTGDVGAPGKPRFPRWLGWALPLAGIALGTLIYLISPHGG
;
A
#
# COMPACT_ATOMS: atom_id res chain seq x y z
N MET A 1 -20.51 -19.38 10.37
CA MET A 1 -20.67 -18.75 9.04
C MET A 1 -19.39 -17.98 8.79
N SER A 2 -18.71 -18.20 7.67
CA SER A 2 -17.52 -17.44 7.30
C SER A 2 -17.95 -16.15 6.60
N ASP A 3 -17.46 -15.03 7.08
CA ASP A 3 -17.68 -13.74 6.42
C ASP A 3 -16.86 -13.67 5.14
N ARG A 4 -17.45 -13.06 4.10
CA ARG A 4 -16.84 -12.92 2.78
C ARG A 4 -16.68 -11.45 2.46
N ILE A 5 -15.46 -11.05 2.11
CA ILE A 5 -15.14 -9.67 1.71
C ILE A 5 -14.55 -9.70 0.30
N GLU A 6 -15.02 -8.83 -0.57
CA GLU A 6 -14.44 -8.65 -1.91
C GLU A 6 -13.44 -7.49 -1.89
N VAL A 7 -12.28 -7.72 -2.50
CA VAL A 7 -11.28 -6.70 -2.82
C VAL A 7 -11.29 -6.53 -4.33
N PRO A 8 -11.70 -5.37 -4.86
CA PRO A 8 -11.66 -5.12 -6.29
C PRO A 8 -10.22 -4.96 -6.80
N ALA A 9 -10.03 -5.24 -8.10
CA ALA A 9 -8.77 -4.94 -8.76
C ALA A 9 -8.47 -3.43 -8.73
N GLY A 10 -7.21 -3.07 -8.50
CA GLY A 10 -6.78 -1.67 -8.44
C GLY A 10 -7.24 -0.90 -7.19
N GLU A 11 -7.67 -1.58 -6.13
CA GLU A 11 -8.01 -0.92 -4.86
C GLU A 11 -6.80 -0.19 -4.25
N THR A 12 -6.98 1.07 -3.85
CA THR A 12 -5.97 1.88 -3.18
C THR A 12 -6.59 2.66 -2.02
N GLY A 13 -5.84 2.87 -0.95
CA GLY A 13 -6.28 3.72 0.17
C GLY A 13 -7.47 3.12 0.90
N VAL A 14 -7.49 1.80 1.08
CA VAL A 14 -8.53 1.12 1.87
C VAL A 14 -7.84 0.36 2.98
N VAL A 15 -8.34 0.49 4.20
CA VAL A 15 -7.79 -0.12 5.41
C VAL A 15 -8.88 -1.00 6.03
N ARG A 16 -8.53 -2.25 6.33
CA ARG A 16 -9.43 -3.23 6.94
C ARG A 16 -8.93 -3.60 8.32
N LEU A 17 -9.81 -3.51 9.31
CA LEU A 17 -9.53 -3.88 10.70
C LEU A 17 -10.20 -5.20 11.03
N PHE A 18 -9.43 -6.09 11.65
CA PHE A 18 -9.88 -7.36 12.16
C PHE A 18 -9.51 -7.50 13.63
N ALA A 19 -10.38 -8.10 14.44
CA ALA A 19 -9.97 -8.62 15.73
C ALA A 19 -9.31 -9.99 15.52
N VAL A 20 -8.29 -10.27 16.32
CA VAL A 20 -7.59 -11.56 16.35
C VAL A 20 -7.97 -12.24 17.67
N ASP A 21 -8.92 -13.17 17.59
CA ASP A 21 -9.43 -13.93 18.73
C ASP A 21 -8.51 -15.12 19.04
N LEU A 22 -7.31 -14.80 19.52
CA LEU A 22 -6.29 -15.75 19.98
C LEU A 22 -5.78 -15.38 21.37
N PRO A 23 -5.33 -16.37 22.16
CA PRO A 23 -4.61 -16.10 23.38
C PRO A 23 -3.20 -15.53 23.04
N PRO A 24 -2.58 -14.74 23.94
CA PRO A 24 -1.33 -14.04 23.64
C PRO A 24 -0.16 -14.93 23.20
N GLU A 25 -0.11 -16.16 23.72
CA GLU A 25 0.91 -17.16 23.37
C GLU A 25 0.88 -17.60 21.90
N ASP A 26 -0.27 -17.49 21.23
CA ASP A 26 -0.44 -17.91 19.83
C ASP A 26 -0.26 -16.74 18.84
N ILE A 27 -0.16 -15.50 19.33
CA ILE A 27 -0.09 -14.30 18.48
C ILE A 27 1.21 -14.22 17.70
N GLU A 28 2.34 -14.58 18.32
CA GLU A 28 3.66 -14.52 17.67
C GLU A 28 3.70 -15.43 16.43
N ASP A 29 3.25 -16.68 16.60
CA ASP A 29 3.12 -17.64 15.49
C ASP A 29 2.11 -17.20 14.43
N PHE A 30 1.02 -16.53 14.85
CA PHE A 30 0.02 -15.99 13.94
C PHE A 30 0.55 -14.81 13.10
N ALA A 31 1.43 -14.00 13.68
CA ALA A 31 2.04 -12.84 13.05
C ALA A 31 3.30 -13.16 12.24
N ASP A 32 3.93 -14.31 12.44
CA ASP A 32 5.13 -14.74 11.71
C ASP A 32 4.83 -15.02 10.23
N PHE A 33 5.15 -14.04 9.39
CA PHE A 33 4.99 -14.12 7.93
C PHE A 33 6.08 -14.94 7.24
N GLU A 34 7.19 -15.24 7.92
CA GLU A 34 8.27 -16.10 7.40
C GLU A 34 7.92 -17.58 7.59
N ARG A 35 6.97 -17.88 8.49
CA ARG A 35 6.47 -19.22 8.74
C ARG A 35 5.83 -19.85 7.51
N GLU A 36 6.21 -21.09 7.22
CA GLU A 36 5.51 -21.88 6.22
C GLU A 36 4.02 -22.04 6.59
N GLY A 37 3.16 -21.69 5.64
CA GLY A 37 1.71 -21.70 5.85
C GLY A 37 1.23 -20.65 6.85
N TRP A 38 1.87 -19.47 6.89
CA TRP A 38 1.49 -18.28 7.67
C TRP A 38 0.01 -18.28 8.12
N PRO A 39 -0.30 -18.36 9.43
CA PRO A 39 -1.68 -18.58 9.87
C PRO A 39 -2.64 -17.48 9.42
N LEU A 40 -2.21 -16.21 9.41
CA LEU A 40 -3.03 -15.08 8.98
C LEU A 40 -3.51 -15.25 7.54
N ILE A 41 -2.63 -15.63 6.61
CA ILE A 41 -3.02 -15.76 5.19
C ILE A 41 -4.04 -16.86 4.99
N SER A 42 -3.88 -17.95 5.74
CA SER A 42 -4.83 -19.07 5.78
C SER A 42 -6.17 -18.64 6.37
N ALA A 43 -6.16 -17.85 7.45
CA ALA A 43 -7.36 -17.33 8.10
C ALA A 43 -8.15 -16.37 7.21
N LEU A 44 -7.47 -15.62 6.33
CA LEU A 44 -8.07 -14.78 5.29
C LEU A 44 -8.57 -15.57 4.08
N GLY A 45 -8.20 -16.85 3.96
CA GLY A 45 -8.53 -17.71 2.82
C GLY A 45 -7.76 -17.34 1.54
N LEU A 46 -6.53 -16.85 1.68
CA LEU A 46 -5.68 -16.36 0.59
C LEU A 46 -4.44 -17.24 0.38
N TYR A 47 -3.75 -17.03 -0.75
CA TYR A 47 -2.48 -17.69 -1.09
C TYR A 47 -1.30 -16.73 -1.24
N ASP A 48 -1.56 -15.44 -1.45
CA ASP A 48 -0.54 -14.38 -1.59
C ASP A 48 -1.03 -13.12 -0.88
N LEU A 49 -0.19 -12.56 -0.01
CA LEU A 49 -0.45 -11.35 0.77
C LEU A 49 0.90 -10.69 1.06
N ASN A 50 1.01 -9.38 0.84
CA ASN A 50 2.24 -8.65 1.12
C ASN A 50 2.30 -8.25 2.61
N PRO A 51 3.24 -8.81 3.41
CA PRO A 51 3.31 -8.54 4.85
C PRO A 51 3.68 -7.09 5.17
N SER A 52 4.30 -6.34 4.25
CA SER A 52 4.65 -4.92 4.48
C SER A 52 3.44 -3.99 4.66
N TYR A 53 2.21 -4.48 4.40
CA TYR A 53 0.96 -3.74 4.54
C TYR A 53 0.02 -4.41 5.56
N VAL A 54 0.60 -5.19 6.47
CA VAL A 54 -0.10 -5.91 7.52
C VAL A 54 0.52 -5.52 8.86
N GLU A 55 -0.31 -5.09 9.79
CA GLU A 55 0.10 -4.77 11.16
C GLU A 55 -0.73 -5.61 12.13
N ILE A 56 -0.08 -6.32 13.06
CA ILE A 56 -0.74 -7.06 14.13
C ILE A 56 -0.19 -6.56 15.45
N PHE A 57 -1.06 -6.08 16.33
CA PHE A 57 -0.65 -5.54 17.62
C PHE A 57 -1.78 -5.61 18.66
N PRO A 58 -1.45 -5.62 19.97
CA PRO A 58 -2.44 -5.47 21.01
C PRO A 58 -2.93 -4.02 21.09
N VAL A 59 -4.24 -3.82 21.23
CA VAL A 59 -4.84 -2.48 21.35
C VAL A 59 -4.29 -1.69 22.55
N SER A 60 -3.81 -2.38 23.59
CA SER A 60 -3.14 -1.74 24.73
C SER A 60 -1.89 -0.95 24.34
N ASN A 61 -1.23 -1.27 23.22
CA ASN A 61 -0.07 -0.50 22.74
C ASN A 61 -0.44 0.91 22.26
N LEU A 62 -1.72 1.21 22.08
CA LEU A 62 -2.20 2.52 21.67
C LEU A 62 -2.47 3.46 22.84
N ASP A 63 -2.38 2.99 24.10
CA ASP A 63 -2.60 3.78 25.31
C ASP A 63 -3.79 4.76 25.20
N ASP A 64 -3.56 6.06 25.40
CA ASP A 64 -4.57 7.12 25.35
C ASP A 64 -5.02 7.47 23.92
N MET A 65 -4.26 7.09 22.88
CA MET A 65 -4.62 7.34 21.47
C MET A 65 -5.82 6.49 21.06
N GLY A 66 -5.80 5.21 21.44
CA GLY A 66 -6.79 4.21 21.07
C GLY A 66 -6.92 3.99 19.55
N LEU A 67 -7.78 3.05 19.15
CA LEU A 67 -7.99 2.72 17.73
C LEU A 67 -8.53 3.88 16.88
N PRO A 68 -9.50 4.70 17.32
CA PRO A 68 -9.97 5.83 16.52
C PRO A 68 -8.85 6.84 16.21
N GLY A 69 -8.02 7.16 17.21
CA GLY A 69 -6.88 8.06 17.02
C GLY A 69 -5.86 7.45 16.07
N TYR A 70 -5.55 6.17 16.24
CA TYR A 70 -4.60 5.48 15.39
C TYR A 70 -5.05 5.37 13.92
N LEU A 71 -6.33 5.10 13.65
CA LEU A 71 -6.88 5.12 12.28
C LEU A 71 -6.84 6.53 11.67
N THR A 72 -7.15 7.55 12.47
CA THR A 72 -7.12 8.94 12.02
C THR A 72 -5.70 9.41 11.71
N GLU A 73 -4.75 9.16 12.61
CA GLU A 73 -3.39 9.70 12.51
C GLU A 73 -2.47 8.83 11.65
N GLY A 74 -2.53 7.50 11.81
CA GLY A 74 -1.67 6.56 11.11
C GLY A 74 -2.11 6.28 9.67
N TYR A 75 -3.42 6.31 9.42
CA TYR A 75 -4.00 6.01 8.12
C TYR A 75 -4.74 7.19 7.48
N ASN A 76 -4.68 8.37 8.11
CA ASN A 76 -5.31 9.58 7.60
C ASN A 76 -6.83 9.42 7.35
N ILE A 77 -7.51 8.51 8.05
CA ILE A 77 -8.96 8.30 7.90
C ILE A 77 -9.69 9.54 8.42
N ASP A 78 -10.68 10.03 7.68
CA ASP A 78 -11.44 11.21 8.09
C ASP A 78 -12.16 10.93 9.43
N PRO A 79 -11.96 11.78 10.47
CA PRO A 79 -12.66 11.62 11.75
C PRO A 79 -14.18 11.55 11.63
N ASP A 80 -14.77 12.16 10.60
CA ASP A 80 -16.20 12.14 10.34
C ASP A 80 -16.67 10.77 9.83
N ASP A 81 -15.83 10.05 9.08
CA ASP A 81 -16.10 8.67 8.63
C ASP A 81 -16.09 7.68 9.81
N LEU A 82 -15.37 8.01 10.89
CA LEU A 82 -15.32 7.20 12.11
C LEU A 82 -16.39 7.58 13.14
N ARG A 83 -17.20 8.62 12.88
CA ARG A 83 -18.06 9.22 13.90
C ARG A 83 -19.07 8.24 14.51
N ASP A 84 -19.72 7.43 13.67
CA ASP A 84 -20.74 6.48 14.10
C ASP A 84 -20.12 5.22 14.74
N ASP A 85 -18.88 4.88 14.38
CA ASP A 85 -18.16 3.70 14.88
C ASP A 85 -17.27 4.01 16.10
N ARG A 86 -17.04 5.28 16.43
CA ARG A 86 -16.06 5.70 17.44
C ARG A 86 -16.26 5.02 18.80
N GLN A 87 -17.50 4.90 19.26
CA GLN A 87 -17.80 4.24 20.53
C GLN A 87 -17.50 2.73 20.47
N PHE A 88 -17.84 2.08 19.35
CA PHE A 88 -17.54 0.67 19.13
C PHE A 88 -16.02 0.43 19.09
N LEU A 89 -15.30 1.21 18.29
CA LEU A 89 -13.85 1.14 18.17
C LEU A 89 -13.14 1.38 19.51
N GLY A 90 -13.65 2.31 20.32
CA GLY A 90 -13.13 2.57 21.67
C GLY A 90 -13.35 1.44 22.68
N ASN A 91 -14.21 0.46 22.38
CA ASN A 91 -14.47 -0.69 23.23
C ASN A 91 -13.72 -1.96 22.82
N ILE A 92 -13.02 -1.96 21.68
CA ILE A 92 -12.24 -3.11 21.25
C ILE A 92 -11.03 -3.30 22.19
N ARG A 93 -10.74 -4.56 22.51
CA ARG A 93 -9.63 -4.99 23.36
C ARG A 93 -8.95 -6.20 22.71
N GLY A 94 -7.81 -6.61 23.25
CA GLY A 94 -7.05 -7.74 22.72
C GLY A 94 -6.18 -7.35 21.53
N HIS A 95 -5.94 -8.32 20.63
CA HIS A 95 -5.13 -8.11 19.43
C HIS A 95 -5.99 -7.78 18.22
N VAL A 96 -5.45 -6.91 17.37
CA VAL A 96 -6.06 -6.57 16.09
C VAL A 96 -5.07 -6.78 14.96
N ALA A 97 -5.60 -7.03 13.77
CA ALA A 97 -4.87 -7.02 12.52
C ALA A 97 -5.41 -5.89 11.64
N LEU A 98 -4.52 -5.04 11.15
CA LEU A 98 -4.80 -4.01 10.15
C LEU A 98 -4.17 -4.44 8.83
N ILE A 99 -4.98 -4.38 7.76
CA ILE A 99 -4.56 -4.78 6.42
C ILE A 99 -4.96 -3.69 5.43
N SER A 100 -3.96 -3.04 4.85
CA SER A 100 -4.17 -2.03 3.81
C SER A 100 -4.31 -2.66 2.43
N SER A 101 -4.94 -1.95 1.49
CA SER A 101 -5.16 -2.41 0.12
C SER A 101 -3.86 -2.78 -0.61
N GLY A 102 -2.73 -2.17 -0.22
CA GLY A 102 -1.39 -2.51 -0.71
C GLY A 102 -0.99 -3.98 -0.46
N ALA A 103 -1.57 -4.62 0.56
CA ALA A 103 -1.35 -6.03 0.88
C ALA A 103 -1.76 -6.96 -0.27
N PHE A 104 -2.78 -6.57 -1.04
CA PHE A 104 -3.33 -7.36 -2.16
C PHE A 104 -2.65 -7.08 -3.51
N ARG A 105 -1.66 -6.17 -3.54
CA ARG A 105 -0.87 -5.84 -4.73
C ARG A 105 -1.74 -5.40 -5.94
N GLY A 106 -2.87 -4.75 -5.67
CA GLY A 106 -3.84 -4.32 -6.68
C GLY A 106 -4.58 -5.46 -7.41
N LYS A 107 -4.45 -6.72 -6.95
CA LYS A 107 -5.17 -7.86 -7.50
C LYS A 107 -6.57 -7.93 -6.89
N ALA A 108 -7.56 -8.33 -7.69
CA ALA A 108 -8.87 -8.69 -7.15
C ALA A 108 -8.72 -9.95 -6.26
N GLN A 109 -9.33 -9.94 -5.09
CA GLN A 109 -9.29 -11.04 -4.12
C GLN A 109 -10.65 -11.23 -3.47
N THR A 110 -10.95 -12.46 -3.08
CA THR A 110 -12.11 -12.77 -2.24
C THR A 110 -11.59 -13.32 -0.92
N LEU A 111 -11.73 -12.55 0.15
CA LEU A 111 -11.38 -12.99 1.50
C LEU A 111 -12.49 -13.89 2.02
N ARG A 112 -12.10 -15.03 2.57
CA ARG A 112 -13.01 -15.99 3.22
C ARG A 112 -12.56 -16.13 4.65
N LEU A 113 -13.10 -15.27 5.49
CA LEU A 113 -12.66 -15.16 6.87
C LEU A 113 -13.01 -16.44 7.63
N SER A 114 -12.03 -16.91 8.39
CA SER A 114 -12.17 -18.01 9.33
C SER A 114 -11.54 -17.62 10.66
N HIS A 115 -11.92 -18.33 11.72
CA HIS A 115 -11.30 -18.15 13.02
C HIS A 115 -9.77 -18.24 12.88
N PRO A 116 -9.00 -17.33 13.49
CA PRO A 116 -9.39 -16.40 14.57
C PRO A 116 -9.80 -14.99 14.12
N LEU A 117 -9.98 -14.74 12.82
CA LEU A 117 -10.28 -13.38 12.34
C LEU A 117 -11.76 -13.05 12.42
N ILE A 118 -12.04 -11.89 13.01
CA ILE A 118 -13.39 -11.29 13.04
C ILE A 118 -13.28 -9.91 12.39
N TRP A 119 -14.06 -9.67 11.33
CA TRP A 119 -14.06 -8.37 10.67
C TRP A 119 -14.75 -7.31 11.53
N LEU A 120 -14.09 -6.16 11.69
CA LEU A 120 -14.59 -5.05 12.50
C LEU A 120 -15.03 -3.86 11.65
N GLY A 121 -14.39 -3.65 10.50
CA GLY A 121 -14.75 -2.57 9.60
C GLY A 121 -13.74 -2.35 8.48
N THR A 122 -14.13 -1.49 7.55
CA THR A 122 -13.33 -1.09 6.39
C THR A 122 -13.53 0.40 6.19
N TRP A 123 -12.43 1.15 6.09
CA TRP A 123 -12.45 2.60 5.87
C TRP A 123 -11.54 2.97 4.71
N SER A 124 -11.76 4.15 4.15
CA SER A 124 -10.99 4.67 3.02
C SER A 124 -10.16 5.89 3.44
N GLU A 125 -8.94 5.93 2.96
CA GLU A 125 -8.10 7.12 3.03
C GLU A 125 -8.70 8.19 2.10
N PRO A 126 -8.75 9.47 2.53
CA PRO A 126 -9.19 10.57 1.69
C PRO A 126 -8.37 10.61 0.41
N ARG A 127 -9.01 10.35 -0.73
CA ARG A 127 -8.36 10.53 -2.02
C ARG A 127 -8.45 12.02 -2.36
N PRO A 128 -7.34 12.73 -2.61
CA PRO A 128 -7.41 14.10 -3.08
C PRO A 128 -8.19 14.11 -4.39
N GLU A 129 -9.26 14.91 -4.44
CA GLU A 129 -9.90 15.25 -5.70
C GLU A 129 -8.86 15.96 -6.56
N LEU A 130 -8.32 15.26 -7.55
CA LEU A 130 -7.46 15.88 -8.55
C LEU A 130 -8.36 16.78 -9.38
N ASP A 131 -8.35 18.08 -9.08
CA ASP A 131 -8.90 19.07 -9.99
C ASP A 131 -8.03 19.06 -11.26
N LEU A 132 -8.46 18.28 -12.25
CA LEU A 132 -7.82 18.16 -13.55
C LEU A 132 -8.06 19.40 -14.42
N ALA A 133 -8.39 20.56 -13.81
CA ALA A 133 -8.41 21.82 -14.50
C ALA A 133 -7.08 21.99 -15.26
N PRO A 134 -7.12 22.12 -16.60
CA PRO A 134 -5.90 22.29 -17.39
C PRO A 134 -5.19 23.55 -16.91
N ILE A 135 -3.95 23.41 -16.46
CA ILE A 135 -3.11 24.55 -16.06
C ILE A 135 -2.91 25.43 -17.27
N ARG A 136 -3.70 26.50 -17.38
CA ARG A 136 -3.41 27.60 -18.29
C ARG A 136 -2.40 28.51 -17.60
N SER A 137 -1.13 28.36 -17.95
CA SER A 137 -0.10 29.31 -17.56
C SER A 137 -0.02 30.42 -18.60
N ASP A 138 -0.48 31.62 -18.25
CA ASP A 138 -0.32 32.84 -19.07
C ASP A 138 1.15 33.33 -19.13
N ALA A 139 2.07 32.70 -18.39
CA ALA A 139 3.49 33.02 -18.40
C ALA A 139 4.23 32.60 -19.69
N ALA A 140 3.54 31.96 -20.64
CA ALA A 140 4.07 31.58 -21.95
C ALA A 140 3.68 32.55 -23.09
N GLN A 141 3.32 33.80 -22.80
CA GLN A 141 3.27 34.84 -23.82
C GLN A 141 4.68 35.41 -24.07
N GLY A 142 5.50 34.64 -24.81
CA GLY A 142 6.70 35.19 -25.42
C GLY A 142 6.32 36.27 -26.43
N THR A 143 6.88 37.47 -26.30
CA THR A 143 6.81 38.51 -27.33
C THR A 143 7.64 38.05 -28.53
N THR A 144 7.01 37.37 -29.49
CA THR A 144 7.68 37.02 -30.75
C THR A 144 7.80 38.28 -31.60
N GLY A 145 8.96 38.93 -31.51
CA GLY A 145 9.47 39.70 -32.63
C GLY A 145 9.74 38.77 -33.81
N ASP A 146 9.32 39.19 -34.99
CA ASP A 146 9.50 38.52 -36.28
C ASP A 146 10.92 37.97 -36.44
N VAL A 147 11.06 36.64 -36.51
CA VAL A 147 12.24 35.96 -37.03
C VAL A 147 11.77 34.76 -37.84
N GLY A 148 12.18 34.74 -39.11
CA GLY A 148 11.67 33.89 -40.18
C GLY A 148 11.76 32.37 -39.95
N ALA A 149 11.12 31.67 -40.90
CA ALA A 149 10.86 30.23 -40.89
C ALA A 149 12.04 29.37 -40.37
N PRO A 150 11.77 28.36 -39.52
CA PRO A 150 12.82 27.55 -38.94
C PRO A 150 13.48 26.67 -40.01
N GLY A 151 14.79 26.83 -40.16
CA GLY A 151 15.62 25.98 -40.99
C GLY A 151 15.58 24.52 -40.49
N LYS A 152 15.45 23.58 -41.43
CA LYS A 152 15.46 22.14 -41.18
C LYS A 152 16.74 21.75 -40.41
N PRO A 153 16.66 21.07 -39.25
CA PRO A 153 17.85 20.75 -38.48
C PRO A 153 18.74 19.76 -39.23
N ARG A 154 19.95 20.19 -39.60
CA ARG A 154 21.00 19.31 -40.12
C ARG A 154 21.73 18.68 -38.94
N PHE A 155 21.37 17.46 -38.59
CA PHE A 155 22.13 16.67 -37.63
C PHE A 155 23.47 16.22 -38.25
N PRO A 156 24.61 16.34 -37.54
CA PRO A 156 25.88 15.80 -38.00
C PRO A 156 25.88 14.28 -37.89
N ARG A 157 26.24 13.58 -38.99
CA ARG A 157 26.14 12.11 -39.19
C ARG A 157 26.96 11.22 -38.23
N TRP A 158 27.69 11.77 -37.26
CA TRP A 158 28.59 11.01 -36.38
C TRP A 158 28.04 10.81 -34.96
N LEU A 159 26.95 11.48 -34.59
CA LEU A 159 26.32 11.37 -33.27
C LEU A 159 25.30 10.22 -33.21
N GLY A 160 25.68 9.04 -33.68
CA GLY A 160 24.86 7.83 -33.67
C GLY A 160 25.38 6.70 -32.79
N TRP A 161 26.62 6.78 -32.28
CA TRP A 161 27.30 5.62 -31.67
C TRP A 161 27.67 5.76 -30.19
N ALA A 162 27.29 6.84 -29.51
CA ALA A 162 27.63 7.05 -28.10
C ALA A 162 26.62 6.44 -27.10
N LEU A 163 25.96 5.33 -27.45
CA LEU A 163 24.92 4.71 -26.61
C LEU A 163 25.12 3.25 -26.13
N PRO A 164 26.29 2.56 -26.29
CA PRO A 164 26.45 1.23 -25.69
C PRO A 164 27.46 1.15 -24.53
N LEU A 165 27.97 2.25 -23.96
CA LEU A 165 29.00 2.19 -22.90
C LEU A 165 28.48 2.41 -21.46
N ALA A 166 27.27 2.92 -21.26
CA ALA A 166 26.69 3.09 -19.92
C ALA A 166 26.10 1.77 -19.34
N GLY A 167 25.73 0.81 -20.20
CA GLY A 167 25.12 -0.46 -19.76
C GLY A 167 26.11 -1.50 -19.21
N ILE A 168 27.38 -1.44 -19.61
CA ILE A 168 28.38 -2.46 -19.23
C ILE A 168 28.90 -2.24 -17.80
N ALA A 169 28.93 -1.00 -17.31
CA ALA A 169 29.43 -0.69 -15.96
C ALA A 169 28.46 -1.11 -14.83
N LEU A 170 27.15 -1.13 -15.10
CA LEU A 170 26.14 -1.51 -14.10
C LEU A 170 25.97 -3.04 -13.99
N GLY A 171 26.16 -3.76 -15.10
CA GLY A 171 26.08 -5.23 -15.12
C GLY A 171 27.26 -5.92 -14.43
N THR A 172 28.47 -5.36 -14.53
CA THR A 172 29.66 -5.94 -13.87
C THR A 172 29.63 -5.77 -12.36
N LEU A 173 29.02 -4.69 -11.85
CA LEU A 173 28.88 -4.47 -10.41
C LEU A 173 27.91 -5.46 -9.76
N ILE A 174 26.84 -5.86 -10.48
CA ILE A 174 25.85 -6.84 -9.98
C ILE A 174 26.42 -8.26 -10.02
N TYR A 175 27.24 -8.60 -11.02
CA TYR A 175 27.87 -9.93 -11.12
C TYR A 175 28.97 -10.16 -10.07
N LEU A 176 29.70 -9.12 -9.66
CA LEU A 176 30.76 -9.21 -8.66
C LEU A 176 30.27 -9.32 -7.20
N ILE A 177 29.01 -8.99 -6.93
CA ILE A 177 28.41 -9.03 -5.58
C ILE A 177 27.62 -10.32 -5.33
N SER A 178 27.37 -11.15 -6.35
CA SER A 178 26.76 -12.47 -6.15
C SER A 178 27.78 -13.44 -5.54
N PRO A 179 27.58 -13.94 -4.31
CA PRO A 179 28.39 -15.00 -3.76
C PRO A 179 28.02 -16.30 -4.49
N HIS A 180 28.89 -16.80 -5.33
CA HIS A 180 28.85 -18.18 -5.78
C HIS A 180 29.24 -19.10 -4.62
N GLY A 181 28.33 -19.94 -4.15
CA GLY A 181 28.69 -21.03 -3.25
C GLY A 181 27.50 -21.81 -2.72
N GLY A 182 27.32 -23.03 -3.23
CA GLY A 182 26.43 -24.06 -2.67
C GLY A 182 25.69 -24.84 -3.73
#